data_AF-A0AA95KNS1-F1
#
_entry.id   AF-A0AA95KNS1-F1
#
_cell.length_a   1.000
_cell.length_b   1.000
_cell.length_c   1.000
_cell.angle_alpha   90.00
_cell.angle_beta   90.00
_cell.angle_gamma   90.00
#
_symmetry.space_group_name_H-M   'P 1'
#
loop_
_entity.id
_entity.type
_entity.pdbx_description
1 polymer ?
#
loop_
_entity_poly.entity_id
_entity_poly.type
_entity_poly.pdbx_seq_one_letter_code
_entity_poly.pdbx_strand_id
1 'polypeptide(L)'
;MKTFRLIGMALLALCVTFASCSSDDEETTKNEDGIVTNQKRLVELRMTEENEVSITQYSYDSQGRLVSATNTVQYGSREYTSTYTVTWGANKIIESRDGEAAVTYTLENGLITHTSDSNGGDLDNTDFTYNANNQLVKLQYNEEEYLSYAR
;
A
#
# COMPACT_ATOMS: atom_id res chain seq x y z
N MET A 1 -0.53 10.55 16.39
CA MET A 1 0.64 10.10 15.59
C MET A 1 0.09 9.72 14.24
N LYS A 2 0.66 10.26 13.15
CA LYS A 2 0.21 9.95 11.79
C LYS A 2 0.51 8.46 11.56
N THR A 3 -0.52 7.63 11.57
CA THR A 3 -0.42 6.22 11.24
C THR A 3 -0.09 6.13 9.77
N PHE A 4 1.21 6.18 9.43
CA PHE A 4 1.74 5.78 8.13
C PHE A 4 1.01 4.50 7.75
N ARG A 5 0.03 4.59 6.84
CA ARG A 5 -0.79 3.45 6.46
C ARG A 5 0.12 2.48 5.72
N LEU A 6 0.67 1.54 6.50
CA LEU A 6 1.79 0.65 6.19
C LEU A 6 1.59 -0.13 4.88
N ILE A 7 0.33 -0.28 4.47
CA ILE A 7 -0.10 -1.04 3.30
C ILE A 7 0.07 -0.23 2.02
N GLY A 8 -0.07 1.09 2.04
CA GLY A 8 0.28 1.93 0.89
C GLY A 8 1.75 1.72 0.49
N MET A 9 2.64 1.56 1.47
CA MET A 9 4.05 1.24 1.22
C MET A 9 4.26 -0.21 0.73
N ALA A 10 3.48 -1.18 1.19
CA ALA A 10 3.54 -2.56 0.68
C ALA A 10 3.00 -2.68 -0.76
N LEU A 11 1.92 -1.96 -1.09
CA LEU A 11 1.37 -1.84 -2.44
C LEU A 11 2.33 -1.10 -3.37
N LEU A 12 3.00 -0.05 -2.89
CA LEU A 12 4.04 0.63 -3.66
C LEU A 12 5.28 -0.23 -3.84
N ALA A 13 5.71 -0.98 -2.81
CA ALA A 13 6.82 -1.92 -2.88
C ALA A 13 6.58 -3.07 -3.87
N LEU A 14 5.32 -3.46 -4.12
CA LEU A 14 4.95 -4.39 -5.19
C LEU A 14 5.17 -3.81 -6.59
N CYS A 15 5.25 -2.48 -6.74
CA CYS A 15 5.61 -1.80 -7.99
C CYS A 15 7.10 -1.43 -8.08
N VAL A 16 7.84 -1.45 -6.96
CA VAL A 16 9.30 -1.27 -6.98
C VAL A 16 9.94 -2.63 -7.11
N THR A 17 10.18 -3.05 -8.35
CA THR A 17 11.05 -4.19 -8.62
C THR A 17 12.40 -3.92 -7.98
N PHE A 18 12.65 -4.57 -6.85
CA PHE A 18 13.99 -4.69 -6.31
C PHE A 18 14.81 -5.42 -7.37
N ALA A 19 15.57 -4.64 -8.15
CA ALA A 19 16.80 -5.11 -8.79
C ALA A 19 17.84 -5.41 -7.68
N SER A 20 17.49 -6.24 -6.71
CA SER A 20 18.45 -6.91 -5.85
C SER A 20 19.00 -8.05 -6.66
N CYS A 21 20.07 -7.75 -7.37
CA CYS A 21 20.92 -8.64 -8.13
C CYS A 21 21.29 -9.87 -7.29
N SER A 22 20.49 -10.92 -7.41
CA SER A 22 20.86 -12.29 -7.04
C SER A 22 20.69 -13.13 -8.29
N SER A 23 21.54 -12.88 -9.30
CA SER A 23 22.01 -13.81 -10.35
C SER A 23 21.04 -14.82 -11.01
N ASP A 24 19.73 -14.72 -10.81
CA ASP A 24 18.72 -15.58 -11.40
C ASP A 24 17.86 -14.70 -12.31
N ASP A 25 18.06 -14.92 -13.61
CA ASP A 25 17.37 -14.34 -14.76
C ASP A 25 15.88 -14.76 -14.82
N GLU A 26 15.13 -14.61 -13.72
CA GLU A 26 13.69 -14.85 -13.73
C GLU A 26 12.96 -13.55 -14.10
N GLU A 27 12.70 -13.38 -15.40
CA GLU A 27 11.80 -12.35 -15.94
C GLU A 27 10.50 -12.30 -15.11
N THR A 28 10.00 -11.11 -14.81
CA THR A 28 8.78 -10.96 -14.01
C THR A 28 7.60 -11.55 -14.77
N THR A 29 7.01 -12.63 -14.25
CA THR A 29 5.81 -13.22 -14.86
C THR A 29 4.58 -12.59 -14.22
N LYS A 30 3.69 -12.05 -15.07
CA LYS A 30 2.41 -11.50 -14.65
C LYS A 30 1.28 -12.46 -15.05
N ASN A 31 0.27 -12.61 -14.20
CA ASN A 31 -0.97 -13.28 -14.59
C ASN A 31 -1.87 -12.33 -15.42
N GLU A 32 -3.03 -12.82 -15.85
CA GLU A 32 -4.00 -12.06 -16.66
C GLU A 32 -4.49 -10.77 -15.97
N ASP A 33 -4.44 -10.72 -14.64
CA ASP A 33 -4.79 -9.57 -13.81
C ASP A 33 -3.58 -8.62 -13.58
N GLY A 34 -2.44 -8.86 -14.24
CA GLY A 34 -1.24 -8.04 -14.12
C GLY A 34 -0.42 -8.26 -12.85
N ILE A 35 -0.75 -9.26 -12.03
CA ILE A 35 -0.09 -9.55 -10.76
C ILE A 35 1.19 -10.35 -11.00
N VAL A 36 2.28 -9.93 -10.38
CA VAL A 36 3.55 -10.65 -10.46
C VAL A 36 3.47 -11.94 -9.63
N THR A 37 3.60 -13.09 -10.27
CA THR A 37 3.34 -14.40 -9.65
C THR A 37 4.60 -15.13 -9.18
N ASN A 38 5.78 -14.77 -9.71
CA ASN A 38 7.06 -15.41 -9.40
C ASN A 38 7.94 -14.65 -8.39
N GLN A 39 7.40 -13.65 -7.69
CA GLN A 39 8.17 -12.88 -6.70
C GLN A 39 7.93 -13.33 -5.26
N LYS A 40 8.97 -13.18 -4.43
CA LYS A 40 8.87 -13.34 -2.97
C LYS A 40 7.86 -12.31 -2.43
N ARG A 41 6.98 -12.76 -1.55
CA ARG A 41 5.94 -11.93 -0.92
C ARG A 41 6.38 -11.52 0.48
N LEU A 42 6.09 -10.27 0.85
CA LEU A 42 6.30 -9.80 2.22
C LEU A 42 5.24 -10.45 3.11
N VAL A 43 5.63 -11.34 4.01
CA VAL A 43 4.67 -12.02 4.92
C VAL A 43 4.58 -11.35 6.29
N GLU A 44 5.66 -10.69 6.71
CA GLU A 44 5.73 -9.99 7.99
C GLU A 44 6.69 -8.81 7.88
N LEU A 45 6.32 -7.70 8.51
CA LEU A 45 7.18 -6.55 8.75
C LEU A 45 7.19 -6.26 10.26
N ARG A 46 8.38 -6.23 10.86
CA ARG A 46 8.57 -5.83 12.25
C ARG A 46 9.29 -4.48 12.30
N MET A 47 8.71 -3.56 13.06
CA MET A 47 9.30 -2.27 13.39
C MET A 47 9.45 -2.17 14.91
N THR A 48 10.60 -1.70 15.37
CA THR A 48 10.87 -1.50 16.79
C THR A 48 11.35 -0.06 16.99
N GLU A 49 10.68 0.65 17.87
CA GLU A 49 11.07 1.97 18.37
C GLU A 49 11.35 1.88 19.88
N GLU A 50 11.80 2.97 20.52
CA GLU A 50 12.29 2.95 21.91
C GLU A 50 11.33 2.27 22.91
N ASN A 51 10.01 2.41 22.73
CA ASN A 51 9.00 1.87 23.63
C ASN A 51 7.87 1.13 22.92
N GLU A 52 8.04 0.84 21.62
CA GLU A 52 6.99 0.28 20.78
C GLU A 52 7.53 -0.82 19.87
N VAL A 53 6.80 -1.92 19.78
CA VAL A 53 7.03 -2.96 18.77
C VAL A 53 5.77 -3.08 17.93
N SER A 54 5.92 -2.93 16.62
CA SER A 54 4.85 -3.05 15.65
C SER A 54 5.14 -4.24 14.74
N ILE A 55 4.24 -5.22 14.69
CA ILE A 55 4.33 -6.39 13.83
C ILE A 55 3.15 -6.34 12.86
N THR A 56 3.45 -6.33 11.56
CA THR A 56 2.43 -6.36 10.51
C THR A 56 2.55 -7.64 9.72
N GLN A 57 1.49 -8.43 9.73
CA GLN A 57 1.40 -9.71 9.03
C GLN A 57 0.51 -9.54 7.80
N TYR A 58 0.99 -10.00 6.65
CA TYR A 58 0.30 -9.85 5.37
C TYR A 58 -0.25 -11.21 4.91
N SER A 59 -1.49 -11.21 4.44
CA SER A 59 -2.15 -12.41 3.92
C SER A 59 -2.48 -12.24 2.45
N TYR A 60 -2.36 -13.33 1.70
CA TYR A 60 -2.56 -13.37 0.27
C TYR A 60 -3.57 -14.44 -0.12
N ASP A 61 -4.31 -14.23 -1.21
CA ASP A 61 -5.16 -15.28 -1.77
C ASP A 61 -4.35 -16.32 -2.59
N SER A 62 -5.04 -17.30 -3.15
CA SER A 62 -4.45 -18.36 -3.97
C SER A 62 -3.83 -17.84 -5.28
N GLN A 63 -4.26 -16.68 -5.77
CA GLN A 63 -3.67 -16.00 -6.92
C GLN A 63 -2.46 -15.12 -6.54
N GLY A 64 -2.21 -14.95 -5.24
CA GLY A 64 -1.12 -14.15 -4.71
C GLY A 64 -1.42 -12.67 -4.55
N ARG A 65 -2.69 -12.27 -4.59
CA ARG A 65 -3.11 -10.90 -4.28
C ARG A 65 -3.12 -10.68 -2.79
N LEU A 66 -2.67 -9.51 -2.34
CA LEU A 66 -2.81 -9.09 -0.94
C LEU A 66 -4.30 -8.96 -0.62
N VAL A 67 -4.78 -9.65 0.42
CA VAL A 67 -6.19 -9.60 0.85
C VAL A 67 -6.37 -8.97 2.21
N SER A 68 -5.36 -9.01 3.07
CA SER A 68 -5.40 -8.33 4.36
C SER A 68 -4.00 -8.09 4.90
N ALA A 69 -3.91 -7.14 5.83
CA ALA A 69 -2.78 -7.03 6.73
C ALA A 69 -3.29 -6.80 8.16
N THR A 70 -2.67 -7.48 9.12
CA THR A 70 -2.97 -7.32 10.54
C THR A 70 -1.74 -6.70 11.21
N ASN A 71 -1.92 -5.52 11.78
CA ASN A 71 -0.90 -4.83 12.54
C ASN A 71 -1.17 -4.96 14.03
N THR A 72 -0.21 -5.48 14.78
CA THR A 72 -0.22 -5.59 16.23
C THR A 72 0.87 -4.68 16.79
N VAL A 73 0.47 -3.69 17.58
CA VAL A 73 1.35 -2.72 18.23
C VAL A 73 1.38 -3.00 19.72
N GLN A 74 2.57 -3.24 20.25
CA GLN A 74 2.82 -3.38 21.68
C GLN A 74 3.47 -2.09 22.20
N TYR A 75 2.80 -1.43 23.15
CA TYR A 75 3.28 -0.23 23.82
C TYR A 75 3.29 -0.45 25.35
N GLY A 76 4.46 -0.72 25.91
CA GLY A 76 4.60 -1.17 27.30
C GLY A 76 3.80 -2.46 27.57
N SER A 77 2.81 -2.38 28.47
CA SER A 77 1.92 -3.51 28.80
C SER A 77 0.63 -3.55 27.99
N ARG A 78 0.45 -2.63 27.04
CA ARG A 78 -0.75 -2.53 26.21
C ARG A 78 -0.48 -3.09 24.82
N GLU A 79 -1.49 -3.72 24.26
CA GLU A 79 -1.48 -4.25 22.90
C GLU A 79 -2.69 -3.69 22.14
N TYR A 80 -2.45 -3.29 20.90
CA TYR A 80 -3.46 -2.79 19.99
C TYR A 80 -3.37 -3.55 18.66
N THR A 81 -4.51 -4.02 18.17
CA THR A 81 -4.56 -4.76 16.90
C THR A 81 -5.46 -4.05 15.91
N SER A 82 -4.99 -3.99 14.67
CA SER A 82 -5.63 -3.31 13.56
C SER A 82 -5.61 -4.22 12.34
N THR A 83 -6.79 -4.59 11.83
CA THR A 83 -6.89 -5.40 10.61
C THR A 83 -7.38 -4.52 9.47
N TYR A 84 -6.66 -4.60 8.36
CA TYR A 84 -6.99 -3.95 7.11
C TYR A 84 -7.40 -5.01 6.10
N THR A 85 -8.45 -4.74 5.33
CA THR A 85 -8.94 -5.61 4.26
C THR A 85 -8.68 -4.95 2.91
N VAL A 86 -8.27 -5.76 1.93
CA VAL A 86 -7.98 -5.31 0.57
C VAL A 86 -8.93 -6.01 -0.39
N THR A 87 -9.71 -5.20 -1.12
CA THR A 87 -10.64 -5.67 -2.15
C THR A 87 -10.14 -5.26 -3.53
N TRP A 88 -10.03 -6.24 -4.43
CA TRP A 88 -9.58 -6.03 -5.81
C TRP A 88 -10.79 -5.89 -6.74
N GLY A 89 -10.79 -4.84 -7.55
CA GLY A 89 -11.71 -4.63 -8.67
C GLY A 89 -10.95 -4.49 -9.98
N ALA A 90 -11.67 -4.32 -11.10
CA ALA A 90 -11.07 -4.31 -12.43
C ALA A 90 -9.95 -3.27 -12.61
N ASN A 91 -10.20 -2.02 -12.21
CA ASN A 91 -9.24 -0.90 -12.31
C ASN A 91 -9.06 -0.18 -10.98
N LYS A 92 -9.31 -0.87 -9.86
CA LYS A 92 -9.16 -0.27 -8.53
C LYS A 92 -8.90 -1.31 -7.45
N ILE A 93 -8.21 -0.87 -6.40
CA ILE A 93 -8.05 -1.60 -5.15
C ILE A 93 -8.67 -0.75 -4.04
N ILE A 94 -9.38 -1.37 -3.12
CA ILE A 94 -9.97 -0.70 -1.96
C ILE A 94 -9.35 -1.28 -0.70
N GLU A 95 -8.70 -0.43 0.08
CA GLU A 95 -8.21 -0.75 1.43
C GLU A 95 -9.19 -0.20 2.46
N SER A 96 -9.64 -1.04 3.39
CA SER A 96 -10.58 -0.64 4.44
C SER A 96 -10.18 -1.16 5.80
N ARG A 97 -10.64 -0.47 6.85
CA ARG A 97 -10.54 -0.85 8.25
C ARG A 97 -11.85 -0.49 8.95
N ASP A 98 -12.31 -1.36 9.86
CA ASP A 98 -13.58 -1.15 10.55
C ASP A 98 -13.62 0.21 11.28
N GLY A 99 -14.68 0.98 11.02
CA GLY A 99 -14.86 2.30 11.61
C GLY A 99 -14.03 3.42 10.98
N GLU A 100 -13.27 3.14 9.91
CA GLU A 100 -12.49 4.13 9.17
C GLU A 100 -12.95 4.23 7.71
N ALA A 101 -12.72 5.40 7.09
CA ALA A 101 -12.91 5.55 5.66
C ALA A 101 -11.94 4.64 4.90
N ALA A 102 -12.42 4.11 3.77
CA ALA A 102 -11.63 3.30 2.87
C ALA A 102 -10.80 4.18 1.94
N VAL A 103 -9.59 3.71 1.61
CA VAL A 103 -8.74 4.29 0.57
C VAL A 103 -9.00 3.54 -0.72
N THR A 104 -9.21 4.28 -1.81
CA THR A 104 -9.29 3.71 -3.15
C THR A 104 -8.02 4.03 -3.90
N TYR A 105 -7.35 3.00 -4.42
CA TYR A 105 -6.24 3.08 -5.34
C TYR A 105 -6.80 2.83 -6.74
N THR A 106 -6.65 3.77 -7.66
CA THR A 106 -7.06 3.65 -9.06
C THR A 106 -5.90 3.10 -9.88
N LEU A 107 -6.18 2.16 -10.77
CA LEU A 107 -5.18 1.50 -11.59
C LEU A 107 -5.39 1.80 -13.08
N GLU A 108 -4.28 2.04 -13.77
CA GLU A 108 -4.19 2.04 -15.23
C GLU A 108 -3.07 1.10 -15.66
N ASN A 109 -3.39 0.16 -16.56
CA ASN A 109 -2.43 -0.84 -17.05
C ASN A 109 -1.71 -1.62 -15.92
N GLY A 110 -2.41 -1.87 -14.82
CA GLY A 110 -1.88 -2.57 -13.64
C GLY A 110 -0.95 -1.73 -12.75
N LEU A 111 -0.87 -0.41 -12.97
CA LEU A 111 -0.12 0.52 -12.13
C LEU A 111 -1.08 1.43 -11.37
N ILE A 112 -0.80 1.71 -10.09
CA ILE A 112 -1.60 2.66 -9.30
C ILE A 112 -1.29 4.07 -9.80
N THR A 113 -2.26 4.77 -10.36
CA THR A 113 -2.06 6.14 -10.88
C THR A 113 -2.58 7.21 -9.94
N HIS A 114 -3.54 6.87 -9.09
CA HIS A 114 -4.18 7.82 -8.18
C HIS A 114 -4.69 7.14 -6.91
N THR A 115 -4.63 7.83 -5.78
CA THR A 115 -5.30 7.42 -4.54
C THR A 115 -6.28 8.48 -4.08
N SER A 116 -7.45 8.04 -3.60
CA SER A 116 -8.44 8.91 -2.98
C SER A 116 -8.86 8.33 -1.63
N ASP A 117 -8.84 9.16 -0.58
CA ASP A 117 -9.44 8.88 0.72
C ASP A 117 -10.56 9.91 0.95
N SER A 118 -11.56 9.60 1.76
CA SER A 118 -12.58 10.57 2.18
C SER A 118 -12.24 11.27 3.50
N ASN A 119 -11.18 10.83 4.20
CA ASN A 119 -10.82 11.32 5.54
C ASN A 119 -9.42 11.95 5.65
N GLY A 120 -8.72 12.29 4.55
CA GLY A 120 -7.45 13.02 4.66
C GLY A 120 -6.27 12.21 5.19
N GLY A 121 -6.19 10.92 4.86
CA GLY A 121 -5.05 10.05 5.21
C GLY A 121 -3.73 10.42 4.52
N ASP A 122 -2.65 9.71 4.83
CA ASP A 122 -1.27 10.03 4.34
C ASP A 122 -1.09 9.94 2.81
N LEU A 123 -2.03 9.33 2.09
CA LEU A 123 -2.08 9.26 0.62
C LEU A 123 -3.38 9.88 0.10
N ASP A 124 -3.96 10.84 0.80
CA ASP A 124 -5.17 11.49 0.32
C ASP A 124 -4.89 12.22 -1.00
N ASN A 125 -5.71 11.91 -2.00
CA ASN A 125 -5.73 12.56 -3.31
C ASN A 125 -4.33 12.66 -3.96
N THR A 126 -3.57 11.56 -3.98
CA THR A 126 -2.19 11.54 -4.50
C THR A 126 -2.13 10.95 -5.90
N ASP A 127 -1.45 11.64 -6.81
CA ASP A 127 -1.12 11.14 -8.14
C ASP A 127 0.28 10.50 -8.19
N PHE A 128 0.38 9.42 -8.97
CA PHE A 128 1.57 8.60 -9.15
C PHE A 128 1.99 8.65 -10.62
N THR A 129 3.25 9.01 -10.89
CA THR A 129 3.80 9.05 -12.25
C THR A 129 4.92 8.05 -12.41
N TYR A 130 4.91 7.33 -13.54
CA TYR A 130 5.90 6.31 -13.88
C TYR A 130 6.70 6.71 -15.12
N ASN A 131 7.93 6.19 -15.23
CA ASN A 131 8.72 6.27 -16.45
C ASN A 131 8.31 5.18 -17.47
N ALA A 132 8.96 5.17 -18.63
CA ALA A 132 8.69 4.21 -19.70
C ALA A 132 8.97 2.73 -19.31
N ASN A 133 9.73 2.50 -18.22
CA ASN A 133 10.01 1.17 -17.68
C ASN A 133 9.06 0.80 -16.53
N ASN A 134 7.94 1.51 -16.36
CA ASN A 134 6.97 1.33 -15.29
C ASN A 134 7.55 1.51 -13.87
N GLN A 135 8.62 2.30 -13.73
CA GLN A 135 9.19 2.63 -12.43
C GLN A 135 8.59 3.95 -11.92
N LEU A 136 8.18 3.98 -10.66
CA LEU A 136 7.63 5.19 -10.03
C LEU A 136 8.70 6.28 -9.98
N VAL A 137 8.41 7.46 -10.53
CA VAL A 137 9.34 8.60 -10.57
C VAL A 137 8.81 9.86 -9.88
N LYS A 138 7.50 9.94 -9.61
CA LYS A 138 6.91 11.09 -8.95
C LYS A 138 5.67 10.70 -8.13
N LEU A 139 5.55 11.32 -6.97
CA LEU A 139 4.35 11.39 -6.14
C LEU A 139 3.91 12.85 -6.06
N GLN A 140 2.64 13.13 -6.30
CA GLN A 140 2.06 14.47 -6.21
C GLN A 140 0.83 14.44 -5.33
N TYR A 141 0.95 15.04 -4.14
CA TYR A 141 -0.17 15.23 -3.22
C TYR A 141 -1.02 16.39 -3.70
N ASN A 142 -2.31 16.15 -3.97
CA ASN A 142 -3.26 17.21 -4.27
C ASN A 142 -3.96 17.60 -2.96
N GLU A 143 -3.27 18.41 -2.14
CA GLU A 143 -3.92 19.05 -1.00
C GLU A 143 -5.06 19.93 -1.55
N GLU A 144 -6.27 19.80 -1.02
CA GLU A 144 -7.27 20.86 -1.19
C GLU A 144 -6.65 22.14 -0.61
N GLU A 145 -6.26 23.08 -1.48
CA GLU A 145 -5.99 24.45 -1.07
C GLU A 145 -7.20 24.90 -0.24
N TYR A 146 -7.01 25.10 1.07
CA TYR A 146 -8.02 25.70 1.93
C TYR A 146 -8.44 27.03 1.28
N LEU A 147 -9.58 27.03 0.57
CA LEU A 147 -10.26 28.22 0.11
C LEU A 147 -10.80 28.93 1.34
N SER A 148 -9.91 29.65 2.04
CA SER A 148 -10.30 30.59 3.08
C SER A 148 -10.92 31.81 2.41
N TYR A 149 -12.25 31.85 2.39
CA TYR A 149 -12.96 33.09 2.12
C TYR A 149 -12.73 34.02 3.31
N ALA A 150 -11.87 35.03 3.13
CA ALA A 150 -11.81 36.14 4.06
C ALA A 150 -13.13 36.92 3.98
N ARG A 151 -13.77 37.13 5.13
CA ARG A 151 -14.95 37.99 5.27
C ARG A 151 -14.53 39.42 5.57
#